data_AF-A0A7C6B7K9-F1
#
_entry.id   AF-A0A7C6B7K9-F1
#
_cell.length_a   1.000
_cell.length_b   1.000
_cell.length_c   1.000
_cell.angle_alpha   90.00
_cell.angle_beta   90.00
_cell.angle_gamma   90.00
#
_symmetry.space_group_name_H-M   'P 1'
#
loop_
_entity.id
_entity.type
_entity.pdbx_description
1 polymer ?
#
loop_
_entity_poly.entity_id
_entity_poly.type
_entity_poly.pdbx_seq_one_letter_code
_entity_poly.pdbx_strand_id
1 'polypeptide(L)'
;KVLPSFFQEDENHLVLIGDTGMEFGGSLYVKEMFGETTGTLADIDYQKELALWKLVIDANEQCLLASAKDLSSGGIAIALAKMAAVSGRGVVAGVRMNDRRGIFEESQSRAILEVSSKENLDKVLAMAKELGLKTDIIGKVGGEVVKINDITMTVEKLQGIYFSRFKEVVEQDI
;
A
#
# COMPACT_ATOMS: atom_id res chain seq x y z
N LYS A 1 -4.13 13.98 14.71
CA LYS A 1 -3.41 12.84 15.36
C LYS A 1 -2.25 12.42 14.44
N VAL A 2 -1.09 12.01 14.95
CA VAL A 2 -0.05 11.42 14.10
C VAL A 2 -0.60 10.10 13.53
N LEU A 3 -0.59 9.98 12.20
CA LEU A 3 -1.11 8.80 11.50
C LEU A 3 0.07 7.86 11.20
N PRO A 4 0.10 6.65 11.78
CA PRO A 4 1.13 5.66 11.48
C PRO A 4 1.07 5.18 10.02
N SER A 5 2.18 4.63 9.53
CA SER A 5 2.31 4.08 8.18
C SER A 5 2.38 2.56 8.13
N PHE A 6 1.90 1.89 9.18
CA PHE A 6 1.93 0.43 9.35
C PHE A 6 0.66 -0.03 10.06
N PHE A 7 0.33 -1.33 9.96
CA PHE A 7 -0.93 -1.84 10.52
C PHE A 7 -1.03 -1.64 12.03
N GLN A 8 -2.21 -1.26 12.52
CA GLN A 8 -2.42 -1.00 13.94
C GLN A 8 -3.15 -2.14 14.65
N GLU A 9 -4.23 -2.65 14.06
CA GLU A 9 -5.09 -3.64 14.73
C GLU A 9 -5.64 -4.69 13.76
N ASP A 10 -5.78 -5.92 14.27
CA ASP A 10 -6.38 -7.01 13.52
C ASP A 10 -7.86 -6.73 13.22
N GLU A 11 -8.39 -7.37 12.17
CA GLU A 11 -9.76 -7.22 11.66
C GLU A 11 -10.12 -5.84 11.08
N ASN A 12 -9.22 -4.85 11.17
CA ASN A 12 -9.39 -3.58 10.48
C ASN A 12 -9.44 -3.77 8.96
N HIS A 13 -10.25 -2.93 8.31
CA HIS A 13 -10.44 -2.95 6.87
C HIS A 13 -9.30 -2.23 6.15
N LEU A 14 -8.88 -2.75 5.01
CA LEU A 14 -7.93 -2.10 4.12
C LEU A 14 -8.64 -1.57 2.87
N VAL A 15 -8.46 -0.29 2.60
CA VAL A 15 -9.03 0.40 1.43
C VAL A 15 -7.91 0.94 0.57
N LEU A 16 -7.88 0.54 -0.70
CA LEU A 16 -7.06 1.14 -1.73
C LEU A 16 -7.77 2.38 -2.28
N ILE A 17 -7.07 3.51 -2.29
CA ILE A 17 -7.52 4.77 -2.88
C ILE A 17 -6.76 5.02 -4.18
N GLY A 18 -7.47 5.50 -5.21
CA GLY A 18 -6.91 5.92 -6.50
C GLY A 18 -6.93 4.84 -7.59
N ASP A 19 -6.43 5.19 -8.76
CA ASP A 19 -6.49 4.37 -9.98
C ASP A 19 -5.21 3.57 -10.19
N THR A 20 -5.35 2.28 -10.52
CA THR A 20 -4.21 1.41 -10.88
C THR A 20 -4.06 1.39 -12.41
N GLY A 21 -3.07 2.13 -12.91
CA GLY A 21 -2.88 2.42 -14.35
C GLY A 21 -1.94 1.47 -15.08
N MET A 22 -1.31 0.53 -14.38
CA MET A 22 -0.24 -0.34 -14.90
C MET A 22 1.00 0.47 -15.35
N GLU A 23 1.39 1.46 -14.55
CA GLU A 23 2.53 2.31 -14.85
C GLU A 23 3.83 1.69 -14.33
N PHE A 24 4.71 1.31 -15.26
CA PHE A 24 5.99 0.67 -14.94
C PHE A 24 7.22 1.47 -15.39
N GLY A 25 7.03 2.62 -16.05
CA GLY A 25 8.14 3.45 -16.51
C GLY A 25 9.02 3.86 -15.33
N GLY A 26 10.31 3.50 -15.36
CA GLY A 26 11.24 3.78 -14.28
C GLY A 26 10.96 3.08 -12.95
N SER A 27 10.03 2.11 -12.92
CA SER A 27 9.62 1.42 -11.69
C SER A 27 10.70 0.50 -11.11
N LEU A 28 10.59 0.21 -9.82
CA LEU A 28 11.40 -0.83 -9.16
C LEU A 28 11.22 -2.19 -9.83
N TYR A 29 10.01 -2.50 -10.30
CA TYR A 29 9.75 -3.74 -11.03
C TYR A 29 10.62 -3.86 -12.29
N VAL A 30 10.68 -2.81 -13.10
CA VAL A 30 11.48 -2.83 -14.33
C VAL A 30 12.97 -2.95 -14.01
N LYS A 31 13.43 -2.19 -13.01
CA LYS A 31 14.81 -2.23 -12.55
C LYS A 31 15.24 -3.61 -12.08
N GLU A 32 14.48 -4.24 -11.18
CA GLU A 32 14.93 -5.49 -10.56
C GLU A 32 14.69 -6.71 -11.45
N MET A 33 13.68 -6.68 -12.34
CA MET A 33 13.41 -7.81 -13.24
C MET A 33 14.22 -7.78 -14.53
N PHE A 34 14.59 -6.59 -15.03
CA PHE A 34 15.24 -6.43 -16.33
C PHE A 34 16.59 -5.70 -16.27
N GLY A 35 16.97 -5.14 -15.11
CA GLY A 35 18.23 -4.38 -14.97
C GLY A 35 18.20 -3.02 -15.66
N GLU A 36 17.01 -2.47 -15.91
CA GLU A 36 16.82 -1.25 -16.69
C GLU A 36 16.05 -0.16 -15.92
N THR A 37 16.24 1.09 -16.31
CA THR A 37 15.41 2.23 -15.85
C THR A 37 14.81 2.92 -17.06
N THR A 38 13.91 2.22 -17.74
CA THR A 38 13.32 2.60 -19.03
C THR A 38 11.79 2.74 -18.94
N GLY A 39 11.18 3.25 -20.01
CA GLY A 39 9.73 3.42 -20.14
C GLY A 39 9.26 4.87 -20.10
N THR A 40 7.95 5.05 -20.21
CA THR A 40 7.29 6.36 -20.22
C THR A 40 6.65 6.62 -18.86
N LEU A 41 6.96 7.75 -18.26
CA LEU A 41 6.27 8.22 -17.06
C LEU A 41 4.89 8.77 -17.45
N ALA A 42 3.87 8.46 -16.64
CA ALA A 42 2.59 9.10 -16.81
C ALA A 42 2.62 10.54 -16.28
N ASP A 43 1.70 11.35 -16.78
CA ASP A 43 1.48 12.69 -16.26
C ASP A 43 0.87 12.63 -14.86
N ILE A 44 1.23 13.60 -14.03
CA ILE A 44 0.70 13.73 -12.68
C ILE A 44 -0.62 14.50 -12.74
N ASP A 45 -1.71 13.88 -12.27
CA ASP A 45 -2.97 14.58 -12.03
C ASP A 45 -2.92 15.26 -10.66
N TYR A 46 -2.51 16.52 -10.65
CA TYR A 46 -2.41 17.32 -9.43
C TYR A 46 -3.74 17.49 -8.69
N GLN A 47 -4.89 17.38 -9.39
CA GLN A 47 -6.19 17.47 -8.72
C GLN A 47 -6.49 16.19 -7.95
N LYS A 48 -6.20 15.01 -8.53
CA LYS A 48 -6.29 13.74 -7.81
C LYS A 48 -5.31 13.67 -6.64
N GLU A 49 -4.09 14.14 -6.83
CA GLU A 49 -3.08 14.19 -5.76
C GLU A 49 -3.55 15.06 -4.59
N LEU A 50 -4.05 16.27 -4.87
CA LEU A 50 -4.61 17.16 -3.85
C LEU A 50 -5.84 16.54 -3.17
N ALA A 51 -6.72 15.91 -3.93
CA ALA A 51 -7.91 15.24 -3.40
C ALA A 51 -7.53 14.07 -2.47
N LEU A 52 -6.53 13.26 -2.82
CA LEU A 52 -6.02 12.18 -1.97
C LEU A 52 -5.56 12.72 -0.62
N TRP A 53 -4.72 13.75 -0.62
CA TRP A 53 -4.21 14.30 0.64
C TRP A 53 -5.29 14.98 1.46
N LYS A 54 -6.24 15.66 0.81
CA LYS A 54 -7.43 16.19 1.47
C LYS A 54 -8.23 15.08 2.17
N LEU A 55 -8.49 13.96 1.50
CA LEU A 55 -9.15 12.81 2.10
C LEU A 55 -8.41 12.31 3.35
N VAL A 56 -7.10 12.08 3.23
CA VAL A 56 -6.29 11.51 4.32
C VAL A 56 -6.26 12.44 5.53
N ILE A 57 -6.08 13.75 5.29
CA ILE A 57 -6.05 14.77 6.36
C ILE A 57 -7.42 14.84 7.04
N ASP A 58 -8.49 15.10 6.29
CA ASP A 58 -9.83 15.32 6.83
C ASP A 58 -10.35 14.06 7.58
N ALA A 59 -10.08 12.86 7.06
CA ALA A 59 -10.48 11.60 7.69
C ALA A 59 -9.66 11.30 8.97
N ASN A 60 -8.38 11.66 8.99
CA ASN A 60 -7.54 11.51 10.18
C ASN A 60 -7.90 12.51 11.28
N GLU A 61 -8.27 13.75 10.94
CA GLU A 61 -8.79 14.73 11.89
C GLU A 61 -10.07 14.24 12.58
N GLN A 62 -10.92 13.55 11.83
CA GLN A 62 -12.13 12.89 12.35
C GLN A 62 -11.86 11.54 13.05
N CYS A 63 -10.59 11.15 13.21
CA CYS A 63 -10.19 9.89 13.85
C CYS A 63 -10.76 8.63 13.18
N LEU A 64 -11.01 8.67 11.86
CA LEU A 64 -11.54 7.54 11.10
C LEU A 64 -10.45 6.54 10.69
N LEU A 65 -9.21 7.00 10.57
CA LEU A 65 -8.08 6.20 10.08
C LEU A 65 -7.26 5.62 11.24
N ALA A 66 -6.92 4.34 11.13
CA ALA A 66 -5.96 3.69 12.01
C ALA A 66 -4.52 3.90 11.51
N SER A 67 -4.29 3.73 10.20
CA SER A 67 -3.03 4.00 9.52
C SER A 67 -3.25 4.39 8.06
N ALA A 68 -2.23 4.95 7.42
CA ALA A 68 -2.22 5.17 5.97
C ALA A 68 -0.82 5.02 5.39
N LYS A 69 -0.73 4.48 4.18
CA LYS A 69 0.54 4.32 3.45
C LYS A 69 0.39 4.71 1.99
N ASP A 70 1.21 5.64 1.53
CA ASP A 70 1.35 5.97 0.10
C ASP A 70 1.85 4.76 -0.71
N LEU A 71 1.42 4.69 -1.98
CA LEU A 71 1.97 3.75 -2.95
C LEU A 71 3.05 4.43 -3.78
N SER A 72 4.23 3.82 -3.76
CA SER A 72 5.43 4.33 -4.42
C SER A 72 6.24 3.15 -4.95
N SER A 73 7.56 3.13 -4.75
CA SER A 73 8.43 2.09 -5.31
C SER A 73 8.01 0.68 -4.89
N GLY A 74 7.75 -0.17 -5.89
CA GLY A 74 7.27 -1.54 -5.78
C GLY A 74 5.76 -1.70 -5.57
N GLY A 75 4.99 -0.61 -5.69
CA GLY A 75 3.54 -0.63 -5.74
C GLY A 75 2.84 -1.15 -4.48
N ILE A 76 1.63 -1.69 -4.66
CA ILE A 76 0.77 -2.24 -3.60
C ILE A 76 1.49 -3.36 -2.83
N ALA A 77 2.20 -4.24 -3.55
CA ALA A 77 2.86 -5.40 -2.95
C ALA A 77 3.88 -4.97 -1.90
N ILE A 78 4.76 -4.03 -2.25
CA ILE A 78 5.79 -3.54 -1.33
C ILE A 78 5.18 -2.65 -0.23
N ALA A 79 4.14 -1.88 -0.51
CA ALA A 79 3.46 -1.09 0.52
C ALA A 79 2.86 -1.98 1.62
N LEU A 80 2.06 -2.99 1.26
CA LEU A 80 1.48 -3.94 2.22
C LEU A 80 2.55 -4.72 2.96
N ALA A 81 3.61 -5.16 2.27
CA ALA A 81 4.73 -5.86 2.89
C ALA A 81 5.44 -4.98 3.94
N LYS A 82 5.70 -3.70 3.64
CA LYS A 82 6.28 -2.76 4.60
C LYS A 82 5.38 -2.55 5.82
N MET A 83 4.08 -2.39 5.61
CA MET A 83 3.10 -2.23 6.70
C MET A 83 3.06 -3.46 7.61
N ALA A 84 3.13 -4.66 7.04
CA ALA A 84 3.17 -5.92 7.77
C ALA A 84 4.50 -6.11 8.52
N ALA A 85 5.63 -5.84 7.88
CA ALA A 85 6.95 -5.99 8.48
C ALA A 85 7.11 -5.12 9.73
N VAL A 86 6.69 -3.85 9.65
CA VAL A 86 6.82 -2.92 10.77
C VAL A 86 5.84 -3.24 11.91
N SER A 87 4.62 -3.66 11.58
CA SER A 87 3.60 -3.96 12.59
C SER A 87 3.76 -5.34 13.24
N GLY A 88 4.41 -6.30 12.56
CA GLY A 88 4.39 -7.71 12.96
C GLY A 88 3.04 -8.38 12.74
N ARG A 89 2.12 -7.77 11.98
CA ARG A 89 0.79 -8.32 11.68
C ARG A 89 0.70 -8.77 10.24
N GLY A 90 -0.02 -9.87 10.02
CA GLY A 90 -0.33 -10.37 8.70
C GLY A 90 -1.39 -9.54 7.97
N VAL A 91 -1.66 -9.93 6.73
CA VAL A 91 -2.70 -9.36 5.89
C VAL A 91 -3.11 -10.36 4.82
N VAL A 92 -4.41 -10.44 4.55
CA VAL A 92 -4.94 -11.11 3.36
C VAL A 92 -5.61 -10.06 2.47
N ALA A 93 -4.96 -9.73 1.37
CA ALA A 93 -5.39 -8.73 0.40
C ALA A 93 -5.68 -9.34 -0.98
N GLY A 94 -6.86 -9.04 -1.53
CA GLY A 94 -7.28 -9.34 -2.90
C GLY A 94 -7.44 -8.05 -3.69
N VAL A 95 -6.56 -7.81 -4.66
CA VAL A 95 -6.57 -6.62 -5.51
C VAL A 95 -7.00 -7.03 -6.91
N ARG A 96 -8.08 -6.39 -7.41
CA ARG A 96 -8.64 -6.68 -8.74
C ARG A 96 -7.74 -6.08 -9.83
N MET A 97 -7.28 -6.93 -10.74
CA MET A 97 -6.47 -6.53 -11.89
C MET A 97 -6.61 -7.53 -13.03
N ASN A 98 -6.44 -7.05 -14.26
CA ASN A 98 -6.41 -7.91 -15.44
C ASN A 98 -5.04 -8.61 -15.59
N ASP A 99 -3.98 -7.97 -15.14
CA ASP A 99 -2.61 -8.47 -15.20
C ASP A 99 -2.03 -8.58 -13.79
N ARG A 100 -1.53 -9.77 -13.43
CA ARG A 100 -1.00 -10.09 -12.10
C ARG A 100 0.19 -9.20 -11.70
N ARG A 101 0.89 -8.60 -12.65
CA ARG A 101 1.97 -7.64 -12.38
C ARG A 101 1.47 -6.34 -11.77
N GLY A 102 0.17 -6.05 -11.87
CA GLY A 102 -0.44 -4.80 -11.39
C GLY A 102 -0.29 -4.55 -9.88
N ILE A 103 0.08 -5.55 -9.09
CA ILE A 103 0.44 -5.32 -7.68
C ILE A 103 1.78 -4.59 -7.51
N PHE A 104 2.64 -4.54 -8.54
CA PHE A 104 3.97 -3.92 -8.50
C PHE A 104 4.06 -2.60 -9.29
N GLU A 105 2.96 -2.16 -9.88
CA GLU A 105 2.93 -0.94 -10.69
C GLU A 105 2.92 0.32 -9.80
N GLU A 106 3.45 1.42 -10.32
CA GLU A 106 3.81 2.62 -9.55
C GLU A 106 3.03 3.89 -9.96
N SER A 107 1.79 3.75 -10.44
CA SER A 107 0.83 4.86 -10.65
C SER A 107 0.76 5.75 -9.41
N GLN A 108 0.69 7.06 -9.65
CA GLN A 108 0.67 8.08 -8.61
C GLN A 108 -0.73 8.31 -8.01
N SER A 109 -0.83 9.18 -7.00
CA SER A 109 -2.09 9.55 -6.34
C SER A 109 -2.86 8.35 -5.77
N ARG A 110 -2.13 7.46 -5.08
CA ARG A 110 -2.69 6.30 -4.40
C ARG A 110 -2.19 6.11 -2.98
N ALA A 111 -3.06 5.56 -2.14
CA ALA A 111 -2.72 5.15 -0.79
C ALA A 111 -3.53 3.93 -0.36
N ILE A 112 -3.02 3.21 0.63
CA ILE A 112 -3.76 2.21 1.41
C ILE A 112 -4.13 2.85 2.74
N LEU A 113 -5.41 2.80 3.07
CA LEU A 113 -5.95 3.26 4.34
C LEU A 113 -6.39 2.05 5.17
N GLU A 114 -5.99 2.03 6.43
CA GLU A 114 -6.53 1.10 7.42
C GLU A 114 -7.65 1.80 8.19
N VAL A 115 -8.85 1.22 8.18
CA VAL A 115 -10.05 1.82 8.75
C VAL A 115 -10.69 0.85 9.73
N SER A 116 -11.02 1.35 10.92
CA SER A 116 -11.65 0.56 11.97
C SER A 116 -13.16 0.52 11.79
N SER A 117 -13.78 -0.62 12.09
CA SER A 117 -15.24 -0.81 12.04
C SER A 117 -15.89 -0.58 10.67
N LYS A 118 -17.11 -1.09 10.50
CA LYS A 118 -17.90 -0.88 9.27
C LYS A 118 -18.37 0.58 9.14
N GLU A 119 -18.68 1.25 10.25
CA GLU A 119 -19.19 2.62 10.24
C GLU A 119 -18.15 3.63 9.74
N ASN A 120 -16.91 3.58 10.25
CA ASN A 120 -15.88 4.51 9.77
C ASN A 120 -15.49 4.18 8.33
N LEU A 121 -15.51 2.91 7.94
CA LEU A 121 -15.30 2.51 6.55
C LEU A 121 -16.31 3.19 5.63
N ASP A 122 -17.60 3.14 5.95
CA ASP A 122 -18.63 3.76 5.13
C ASP A 122 -18.47 5.29 5.06
N LYS A 123 -18.05 5.95 6.15
CA LYS A 123 -17.71 7.39 6.16
C LYS A 123 -16.54 7.72 5.24
N VAL A 124 -15.44 6.96 5.32
CA VAL A 124 -14.25 7.17 4.49
C VAL A 124 -14.58 6.97 3.01
N LEU A 125 -15.37 5.95 2.66
CA LEU A 125 -15.81 5.72 1.28
C LEU A 125 -16.71 6.86 0.76
N ALA A 126 -17.59 7.40 1.60
CA ALA A 126 -18.40 8.56 1.23
C ALA A 126 -17.54 9.81 0.98
N MET A 127 -16.59 10.11 1.87
CA MET A 127 -15.65 11.22 1.70
C MET A 127 -14.81 11.08 0.42
N ALA A 128 -14.29 9.88 0.16
CA ALA A 128 -13.52 9.62 -1.07
C ALA A 128 -14.36 9.83 -2.33
N LYS A 129 -15.62 9.38 -2.31
CA LYS A 129 -16.56 9.57 -3.42
C LYS A 129 -16.88 11.05 -3.67
N GLU A 130 -17.07 11.84 -2.63
CA GLU A 130 -17.30 13.30 -2.74
C GLU A 130 -16.10 14.02 -3.37
N LEU A 131 -14.89 13.53 -3.11
CA LEU A 131 -13.65 14.02 -3.70
C LEU A 131 -13.35 13.43 -5.10
N GLY A 132 -14.24 12.59 -5.64
CA GLY A 132 -14.06 11.97 -6.96
C GLY A 132 -12.97 10.89 -7.01
N LEU A 133 -12.57 10.35 -5.85
CA LEU A 133 -11.54 9.31 -5.76
C LEU A 133 -12.14 7.91 -5.90
N LYS A 134 -11.45 7.06 -6.65
CA LYS A 134 -11.77 5.62 -6.72
C LYS A 134 -11.34 4.92 -5.44
N THR A 135 -12.14 3.94 -5.01
CA THR A 135 -11.87 3.13 -3.82
C THR A 135 -12.08 1.65 -4.09
N ASP A 136 -11.25 0.78 -3.53
CA ASP A 136 -11.47 -0.67 -3.49
C ASP A 136 -11.18 -1.21 -2.08
N ILE A 137 -12.07 -2.04 -1.54
CA ILE A 137 -11.84 -2.71 -0.25
C ILE A 137 -11.04 -3.97 -0.55
N ILE A 138 -9.76 -3.93 -0.24
CA ILE A 138 -8.81 -4.95 -0.68
C ILE A 138 -8.61 -6.06 0.34
N GLY A 139 -9.03 -5.90 1.60
CA GLY A 139 -8.86 -6.97 2.58
C GLY A 139 -8.95 -6.50 4.02
N LYS A 140 -8.32 -7.27 4.90
CA LYS A 140 -8.23 -7.00 6.33
C LYS A 140 -6.84 -7.30 6.88
N VAL A 141 -6.48 -6.60 7.95
CA VAL A 141 -5.29 -6.88 8.76
C VAL A 141 -5.52 -8.11 9.62
N GLY A 142 -4.49 -8.94 9.79
CA GLY A 142 -4.47 -10.02 10.78
C GLY A 142 -3.74 -11.28 10.32
N GLY A 143 -3.51 -12.17 11.28
CA GLY A 143 -2.81 -13.43 11.08
C GLY A 143 -1.30 -13.30 10.97
N GLU A 144 -0.63 -14.36 10.51
CA GLU A 144 0.84 -14.49 10.52
C GLU A 144 1.44 -14.54 9.11
N VAL A 145 0.62 -14.28 8.09
CA VAL A 145 1.02 -14.32 6.68
C VAL A 145 0.68 -13.01 5.99
N VAL A 146 1.53 -12.61 5.06
CA VAL A 146 1.26 -11.58 4.07
C VAL A 146 0.86 -12.29 2.79
N LYS A 147 -0.44 -12.27 2.49
CA LYS A 147 -1.02 -12.82 1.26
C LYS A 147 -1.58 -11.68 0.41
N ILE A 148 -1.03 -11.51 -0.79
CA ILE A 148 -1.44 -10.49 -1.74
C ILE A 148 -1.73 -11.20 -3.06
N ASN A 149 -3.01 -11.35 -3.39
CA ASN A 149 -3.47 -12.25 -4.45
C ASN A 149 -2.85 -13.66 -4.28
N ASP A 150 -1.98 -14.04 -5.20
CA ASP A 150 -1.33 -15.36 -5.23
C ASP A 150 0.06 -15.39 -4.56
N ILE A 151 0.58 -14.22 -4.16
CA ILE A 151 1.87 -14.13 -3.46
C ILE A 151 1.62 -14.33 -1.97
N THR A 152 2.41 -15.19 -1.32
CA THR A 152 2.31 -15.45 0.12
C THR A 152 3.70 -15.55 0.75
N MET A 153 3.87 -14.92 1.91
CA MET A 153 5.07 -15.01 2.75
C MET A 153 4.67 -14.96 4.23
N THR A 154 5.40 -15.62 5.12
CA THR A 154 5.19 -15.46 6.56
C THR A 154 5.69 -14.08 7.00
N VAL A 155 5.03 -13.49 8.00
CA VAL A 155 5.46 -12.21 8.60
C VAL A 155 6.87 -12.33 9.19
N GLU A 156 7.18 -13.46 9.84
CA GLU A 156 8.51 -13.74 10.39
C GLU A 156 9.61 -13.64 9.32
N LYS A 157 9.45 -14.35 8.19
CA LYS A 157 10.41 -14.31 7.09
C LYS A 157 10.54 -12.90 6.52
N LEU A 158 9.42 -12.21 6.36
CA LEU A 158 9.39 -10.84 5.84
C LEU A 158 10.13 -9.86 6.76
N GLN A 159 9.94 -9.96 8.08
CA GLN A 159 10.67 -9.14 9.06
C GLN A 159 12.17 -9.43 9.05
N GLY A 160 12.56 -10.70 8.91
CA GLY A 160 13.95 -11.08 8.72
C GLY A 160 14.60 -10.35 7.53
N ILE A 161 13.94 -10.40 6.37
CA ILE A 161 14.39 -9.68 5.16
C ILE A 161 14.42 -8.16 5.40
N TYR A 162 13.35 -7.59 5.96
CA TYR A 162 13.18 -6.15 6.07
C TYR A 162 14.18 -5.49 7.03
N PHE A 163 14.43 -6.09 8.19
CA PHE A 163 15.26 -5.48 9.23
C PHE A 163 16.72 -5.97 9.24
N SER A 164 16.99 -7.17 8.74
CA SER A 164 18.33 -7.79 8.88
C SER A 164 19.16 -7.74 7.61
N ARG A 165 18.52 -7.69 6.43
CA ARG A 165 19.23 -7.89 5.16
C ARG A 165 20.34 -6.88 4.90
N PHE A 166 20.13 -5.61 5.24
CA PHE A 166 21.16 -4.58 5.06
C PHE A 166 22.41 -4.87 5.89
N LYS A 167 22.21 -5.21 7.18
CA LYS A 167 23.30 -5.58 8.09
C LYS A 167 24.08 -6.78 7.57
N GLU A 168 23.36 -7.85 7.17
CA GLU A 168 23.98 -9.07 6.63
C GLU A 168 24.84 -8.81 5.39
N VAL A 169 24.37 -7.95 4.48
CA VAL A 169 25.12 -7.61 3.26
C VAL A 169 26.40 -6.85 3.61
N VAL A 170 26.32 -5.85 4.50
CA VAL A 170 27.49 -5.07 4.91
C VAL A 170 28.52 -5.93 5.64
N GLU A 171 28.07 -6.85 6.51
CA GLU A 171 28.97 -7.76 7.24
C GLU A 171 29.66 -8.81 6.35
N GLN A 172 29.18 -9.05 5.11
CA GLN A 172 29.84 -9.94 4.15
C GLN A 172 30.98 -9.25 3.37
N ASP A 173 30.92 -7.93 3.26
CA ASP A 173 31.87 -7.10 2.51
C ASP A 173 33.00 -6.52 3.39
N ILE A 174 32.95 -6.75 4.71
CA ILE A 174 33.99 -6.38 5.70
C ILE A 174 34.79 -7.62 6.07
#